data_AF-A0AAV9Z952-F1
#
_entry.id   AF-A0AAV9Z952-F1
#
_cell.length_a   1.000
_cell.length_b   1.000
_cell.length_c   1.000
_cell.angle_alpha   90.00
_cell.angle_beta   90.00
_cell.angle_gamma   90.00
#
_symmetry.space_group_name_H-M   'P 1'
#
loop_
_entity.id
_entity.type
_entity.pdbx_description
1 polymer ?
#
loop_
_entity_poly.entity_id
_entity_poly.type
_entity_poly.pdbx_seq_one_letter_code
_entity_poly.pdbx_strand_id
1 'polypeptide(L)'
;MSNLSYYEFLLVFLRPCPRHQRVVEALRAGFLPTVLQAGIALPGCRTLLFDNLSSVTTLHSSLSQIRMSLSQIKDINKKARLIKESSPPFYKSWQDFMAVLEDRFQVLEAYNAERLTVPICCHNHECGGTFHKQEIKVCSGCTIAYYCSKACQQTDWLAGHRQFCTHLSWHSRVDCHPEHSPMTARDNSFLHTLLYWEFRSRQKEIALGYLRFMQNQPNKTPYMLFDFRHGVCQIQIDEIEELDSVLTPVAVEAVVERGERILFNVTRGSEYHDIIPRLFPPFVPDREFLAGLRTIAAGMPSGAGEEQLEQYCPAVMRLMEGAPQIDAGGDDME
;
A
#
# COMPACT_ATOMS: atom_id res chain seq x y z
N MET A 1 29.15 -20.19 23.43
CA MET A 1 28.78 -18.88 22.86
C MET A 1 27.28 -18.88 22.66
N SER A 2 26.56 -17.96 23.31
CA SER A 2 25.09 -17.95 23.36
C SER A 2 24.49 -17.49 22.03
N ASN A 3 23.50 -18.25 21.52
CA ASN A 3 22.74 -17.93 20.29
C ASN A 3 22.02 -16.56 20.31
N LEU A 4 22.00 -15.88 21.46
CA LEU A 4 21.50 -14.52 21.63
C LEU A 4 22.29 -13.49 20.81
N SER A 5 23.61 -13.67 20.63
CA SER A 5 24.46 -12.70 19.90
C SER A 5 24.12 -12.58 18.41
N TYR A 6 23.72 -13.66 17.74
CA TYR A 6 23.41 -13.66 16.31
C TYR A 6 22.00 -13.11 16.02
N TYR A 7 21.03 -13.40 16.90
CA TYR A 7 19.67 -12.87 16.80
C TYR A 7 19.64 -11.36 17.05
N GLU A 8 20.35 -10.87 18.06
CA GLU A 8 20.45 -9.42 18.29
C GLU A 8 21.17 -8.71 17.14
N PHE A 9 22.18 -9.32 16.53
CA PHE A 9 22.82 -8.79 15.33
C PHE A 9 21.84 -8.67 14.15
N LEU A 10 21.03 -9.71 13.86
CA LEU A 10 20.00 -9.66 12.82
C LEU A 10 18.92 -8.61 13.09
N LEU A 11 18.51 -8.43 14.34
CA LEU A 11 17.55 -7.38 14.71
C LEU A 11 18.15 -5.97 14.66
N VAL A 12 19.45 -5.81 14.93
CA VAL A 12 20.19 -4.54 14.82
C VAL A 12 20.35 -4.12 13.36
N PHE A 13 20.50 -5.07 12.42
CA PHE A 13 20.48 -4.77 10.98
C PHE A 13 19.12 -4.25 10.49
N LEU A 14 18.03 -4.60 11.19
CA LEU A 14 16.64 -4.26 10.83
C LEU A 14 16.05 -3.07 11.63
N ARG A 15 16.83 -2.42 12.50
CA ARG A 15 16.49 -1.16 13.23
C ARG A 15 16.84 0.11 12.41
N PRO A 16 16.27 1.30 12.72
CA PRO A 16 15.77 2.26 11.74
C PRO A 16 16.85 3.18 11.14
N CYS A 17 17.40 2.77 9.99
CA CYS A 17 18.10 3.57 8.98
C CYS A 17 18.10 2.72 7.69
N PRO A 18 18.10 3.30 6.47
CA PRO A 18 17.09 2.99 5.44
C PRO A 18 16.86 1.48 5.27
N ARG A 19 15.82 0.97 5.95
CA ARG A 19 15.57 -0.48 6.17
C ARG A 19 15.58 -1.31 4.89
N HIS A 20 15.06 -0.75 3.81
CA HIS A 20 14.94 -1.47 2.55
C HIS A 20 16.30 -1.86 1.95
N GLN A 21 17.29 -0.97 1.94
CA GLN A 21 18.56 -1.21 1.28
C GLN A 21 19.34 -2.31 2.01
N ARG A 22 19.34 -2.28 3.35
CA ARG A 22 19.93 -3.36 4.16
C ARG A 22 19.23 -4.70 3.94
N VAL A 23 17.90 -4.71 3.76
CA VAL A 23 17.19 -5.94 3.42
C VAL A 23 17.60 -6.44 2.04
N VAL A 24 17.69 -5.56 1.03
CA VAL A 24 18.18 -5.91 -0.31
C VAL A 24 19.61 -6.46 -0.25
N GLU A 25 20.52 -5.80 0.48
CA GLU A 25 21.90 -6.24 0.69
C GLU A 25 21.98 -7.58 1.42
N ALA A 26 21.19 -7.78 2.49
CA ALA A 26 21.10 -9.04 3.20
C ALA A 26 20.60 -10.17 2.28
N LEU A 27 19.57 -9.92 1.48
CA LEU A 27 19.05 -10.89 0.51
C LEU A 27 20.11 -11.25 -0.55
N ARG A 28 20.88 -10.27 -1.04
CA ARG A 28 22.03 -10.50 -1.94
C ARG A 28 23.13 -11.33 -1.28
N ALA A 29 23.36 -11.13 0.01
CA ALA A 29 24.31 -11.89 0.80
C ALA A 29 23.82 -13.31 1.18
N GLY A 30 22.68 -13.76 0.64
CA GLY A 30 22.15 -15.10 0.89
C GLY A 30 21.38 -15.24 2.20
N PHE A 31 20.82 -14.14 2.72
CA PHE A 31 20.01 -14.15 3.95
C PHE A 31 18.86 -15.18 3.87
N LEU A 32 18.09 -15.19 2.79
CA LEU A 32 16.93 -16.09 2.66
C LEU A 32 17.31 -17.58 2.64
N PRO A 33 18.30 -18.04 1.83
CA PRO A 33 18.85 -19.39 1.94
C PRO A 33 19.35 -19.74 3.35
N THR A 34 20.03 -18.81 4.01
CA THR A 34 20.55 -18.97 5.38
C THR A 34 19.42 -19.16 6.38
N VAL A 35 18.37 -18.34 6.33
CA VAL A 35 17.20 -18.46 7.22
C VAL A 35 16.51 -19.81 7.02
N LEU A 36 16.35 -20.26 5.77
CA LEU A 36 15.76 -21.58 5.50
C LEU A 36 16.63 -22.74 5.96
N GLN A 37 17.96 -22.62 5.86
CA GLN A 37 18.88 -23.65 6.29
C GLN A 37 19.02 -23.70 7.82
N ALA A 38 19.11 -22.55 8.47
CA ALA A 38 19.15 -22.43 9.92
C ALA A 38 17.82 -22.83 10.57
N GLY A 39 16.71 -22.58 9.85
CA GLY A 39 15.36 -22.98 10.24
C GLY A 39 15.04 -22.65 11.69
N ILE A 40 14.76 -23.71 12.46
CA ILE A 40 14.27 -23.72 13.85
C ILE A 40 15.34 -23.31 14.85
N ALA A 41 16.62 -23.44 14.48
CA ALA A 41 17.72 -23.20 15.40
C ALA A 41 17.85 -21.71 15.80
N LEU A 42 17.19 -20.82 15.06
CA LEU A 42 17.16 -19.39 15.34
C LEU A 42 15.82 -18.99 15.97
N PRO A 43 15.80 -18.66 17.27
CA PRO A 43 14.64 -18.01 17.89
C PRO A 43 14.25 -16.76 17.10
N GLY A 44 12.95 -16.48 16.95
CA GLY A 44 12.46 -15.26 16.28
C GLY A 44 12.55 -15.25 14.75
N CYS A 45 12.98 -16.34 14.11
CA CYS A 45 12.90 -16.54 12.66
C CYS A 45 11.49 -16.27 12.09
N ARG A 46 10.43 -16.59 12.87
CA ARG A 46 9.04 -16.27 12.52
C ARG A 46 8.81 -14.75 12.34
N THR A 47 9.23 -13.95 13.32
CA THR A 47 9.13 -12.49 13.29
C THR A 47 9.96 -11.90 12.15
N LEU A 48 11.15 -12.46 11.88
CA LEU A 48 11.99 -12.03 10.75
C LEU A 48 11.30 -12.26 9.40
N LEU A 49 10.79 -13.47 9.14
CA LEU A 49 10.11 -13.77 7.88
C LEU A 49 8.80 -12.99 7.74
N PHE A 50 7.92 -13.06 8.75
CA PHE A 50 6.56 -12.60 8.59
C PHE A 50 6.43 -11.08 8.79
N ASP A 51 7.00 -10.54 9.87
CA ASP A 51 6.81 -9.12 10.21
C ASP A 51 7.76 -8.21 9.42
N ASN A 52 8.96 -8.69 9.08
CA ASN A 52 9.97 -7.87 8.40
C ASN A 52 10.03 -8.12 6.89
N LEU A 53 10.19 -9.37 6.44
CA LEU A 53 10.30 -9.60 4.99
C LEU A 53 8.98 -9.36 4.26
N SER A 54 7.84 -9.80 4.82
CA SER A 54 6.55 -9.60 4.12
C SER A 54 6.22 -8.13 3.93
N SER A 55 6.53 -7.26 4.89
CA SER A 55 6.22 -5.83 4.78
C SER A 55 7.06 -5.11 3.71
N VAL A 56 8.29 -5.57 3.45
CA VAL A 56 9.13 -5.01 2.36
C VAL A 56 8.80 -5.56 0.98
N THR A 57 7.90 -6.53 0.84
CA THR A 57 7.42 -7.02 -0.47
C THR A 57 6.64 -5.98 -1.25
N THR A 58 6.27 -4.88 -0.60
CA THR A 58 5.67 -3.69 -1.20
C THR A 58 6.64 -2.87 -2.05
N LEU A 59 7.94 -3.15 -1.94
CA LEU A 59 9.01 -2.45 -2.67
C LEU A 59 9.53 -3.32 -3.82
N HIS A 60 9.65 -2.71 -4.99
CA HIS A 60 10.11 -3.38 -6.22
C HIS A 60 11.49 -4.03 -6.04
N SER A 61 12.43 -3.29 -5.47
CA SER A 61 13.82 -3.69 -5.28
C SER A 61 13.93 -4.91 -4.36
N SER A 62 13.27 -4.86 -3.20
CA SER A 62 13.18 -5.97 -2.24
C SER A 62 12.52 -7.19 -2.87
N LEU A 63 11.35 -7.04 -3.49
CA LEU A 63 10.61 -8.15 -4.09
C LEU A 63 11.38 -8.81 -5.24
N SER A 64 11.99 -8.00 -6.11
CA SER A 64 12.86 -8.49 -7.18
C SER A 64 14.04 -9.27 -6.63
N GLN A 65 14.66 -8.78 -5.55
CA GLN A 65 15.77 -9.46 -4.91
C GLN A 65 15.33 -10.76 -4.22
N ILE A 66 14.15 -10.80 -3.58
CA ILE A 66 13.58 -12.03 -3.01
C ILE A 66 13.39 -13.08 -4.11
N ARG A 67 12.83 -12.70 -5.26
CA ARG A 67 12.66 -13.59 -6.42
C ARG A 67 13.98 -14.21 -6.87
N MET A 68 15.03 -13.39 -6.97
CA MET A 68 16.38 -13.85 -7.30
C MET A 68 16.95 -14.78 -6.23
N SER A 69 16.79 -14.46 -4.95
CA SER A 69 17.28 -15.30 -3.85
C SER A 69 16.55 -16.64 -3.79
N LEU A 70 15.25 -16.69 -4.13
CA LEU A 70 14.47 -17.92 -4.21
C LEU A 70 14.94 -18.85 -5.34
N SER A 71 15.26 -18.31 -6.52
CA SER A 71 15.75 -19.11 -7.65
C SER A 71 17.11 -19.75 -7.40
N GLN A 72 17.91 -19.21 -6.46
CA GLN A 72 19.20 -19.77 -6.04
C GLN A 72 19.06 -20.93 -5.05
N ILE A 73 17.90 -21.11 -4.42
CA ILE A 73 17.68 -22.17 -3.43
C ILE A 73 17.39 -23.48 -4.15
N LYS A 74 18.43 -24.32 -4.30
CA LYS A 74 18.27 -25.71 -4.76
C LYS A 74 17.30 -26.46 -3.85
N ASP A 75 16.35 -27.16 -4.48
CA ASP A 75 15.35 -28.01 -3.83
C ASP A 75 14.54 -27.30 -2.72
N ILE A 76 14.04 -26.09 -2.99
CA ILE A 76 13.23 -25.33 -2.01
C ILE A 76 12.08 -26.17 -1.41
N ASN A 77 11.44 -27.01 -2.23
CA ASN A 77 10.37 -27.93 -1.81
C ASN A 77 10.86 -29.00 -0.83
N LYS A 78 12.07 -29.54 -1.05
CA LYS A 78 12.68 -30.52 -0.13
C LYS A 78 13.00 -29.88 1.21
N LYS A 79 13.59 -28.67 1.19
CA LYS A 79 13.88 -27.90 2.41
C LYS A 79 12.58 -27.56 3.16
N ALA A 80 11.54 -27.11 2.46
CA ALA A 80 10.24 -26.84 3.03
C ALA A 80 9.62 -28.09 3.70
N ARG A 81 9.78 -29.28 3.10
CA ARG A 81 9.33 -30.54 3.70
C ARG A 81 10.06 -30.88 5.00
N LEU A 82 11.38 -30.73 5.05
CA LEU A 82 12.16 -30.94 6.28
C LEU A 82 11.72 -29.97 7.39
N ILE A 83 11.44 -28.73 7.02
CA ILE A 83 10.93 -27.70 7.93
C ILE A 83 9.54 -28.07 8.47
N LYS A 84 8.64 -28.61 7.61
CA LYS A 84 7.31 -29.09 8.02
C LYS A 84 7.38 -30.14 9.12
N GLU A 85 8.29 -31.09 8.96
CA GLU A 85 8.47 -32.19 9.91
C GLU A 85 9.10 -31.71 11.22
N SER A 86 10.01 -30.73 11.14
CA SER A 86 10.80 -30.31 12.30
C SER A 86 10.14 -29.17 13.10
N SER A 87 9.39 -28.26 12.47
CA SER A 87 8.67 -27.15 13.14
C SER A 87 7.42 -26.74 12.35
N PRO A 88 6.25 -27.33 12.68
CA PRO A 88 4.99 -26.97 12.07
C PRO A 88 4.64 -25.46 12.13
N PRO A 89 4.88 -24.72 13.24
CA PRO A 89 4.58 -23.29 13.30
C PRO A 89 5.43 -22.46 12.33
N PHE A 90 6.72 -22.74 12.21
CA PHE A 90 7.57 -22.03 11.26
C PHE A 90 7.19 -22.41 9.82
N TYR A 91 6.89 -23.68 9.54
CA TYR A 91 6.40 -24.11 8.24
C TYR A 91 5.12 -23.36 7.83
N LYS A 92 4.17 -23.19 8.76
CA LYS A 92 2.96 -22.39 8.50
C LYS A 92 3.30 -20.94 8.14
N SER A 93 4.16 -20.27 8.91
CA SER A 93 4.60 -18.91 8.59
C SER A 93 5.34 -18.82 7.26
N TRP A 94 6.12 -19.84 6.89
CA TRP A 94 6.74 -19.95 5.57
C TRP A 94 5.69 -20.07 4.45
N GLN A 95 4.66 -20.90 4.63
CA GLN A 95 3.57 -21.02 3.66
C GLN A 95 2.82 -19.70 3.50
N ASP A 96 2.53 -19.01 4.59
CA ASP A 96 1.83 -17.72 4.56
C ASP A 96 2.69 -16.66 3.84
N PHE A 97 4.00 -16.63 4.09
CA PHE A 97 4.93 -15.76 3.37
C PHE A 97 4.99 -16.08 1.87
N MET A 98 5.09 -17.36 1.49
CA MET A 98 5.08 -17.77 0.09
C MET A 98 3.77 -17.41 -0.62
N ALA A 99 2.63 -17.49 0.07
CA ALA A 99 1.34 -17.05 -0.48
C ALA A 99 1.33 -15.54 -0.77
N VAL A 100 1.90 -14.73 0.13
CA VAL A 100 2.09 -13.29 -0.13
C VAL A 100 2.99 -13.09 -1.35
N LEU A 101 4.14 -13.78 -1.43
CA LEU A 101 5.06 -13.62 -2.55
C LEU A 101 4.45 -13.98 -3.90
N GLU A 102 3.67 -15.06 -3.96
CA GLU A 102 3.01 -15.49 -5.19
C GLU A 102 2.09 -14.39 -5.75
N ASP A 103 1.22 -13.83 -4.89
CA ASP A 103 0.36 -12.70 -5.26
C ASP A 103 1.19 -11.48 -5.70
N ARG A 104 2.22 -11.10 -4.93
CA ARG A 104 3.07 -9.95 -5.26
C ARG A 104 3.87 -10.15 -6.54
N PHE A 105 4.29 -11.38 -6.86
CA PHE A 105 4.99 -11.67 -8.11
C PHE A 105 4.09 -11.51 -9.33
N GLN A 106 2.80 -11.86 -9.24
CA GLN A 106 1.86 -11.57 -10.33
C GLN A 106 1.79 -10.07 -10.61
N VAL A 107 1.70 -9.24 -9.56
CA VAL A 107 1.73 -7.77 -9.69
C VAL A 107 3.07 -7.30 -10.26
N LEU A 108 4.19 -7.86 -9.80
CA LEU A 108 5.53 -7.51 -10.27
C LEU A 108 5.73 -7.83 -11.76
N GLU A 109 5.26 -8.98 -12.22
CA GLU A 109 5.34 -9.36 -13.64
C GLU A 109 4.47 -8.47 -14.50
N ALA A 110 3.23 -8.20 -14.08
CA ALA A 110 2.34 -7.30 -14.80
C ALA A 110 2.86 -5.85 -14.83
N TYR A 111 3.50 -5.39 -13.73
CA TYR A 111 4.20 -4.11 -13.67
C TYR A 111 5.41 -4.05 -14.61
N ASN A 112 6.30 -5.05 -14.59
CA ASN A 112 7.50 -5.06 -15.43
C ASN A 112 7.16 -5.22 -16.92
N ALA A 113 6.04 -5.89 -17.25
CA ALA A 113 5.53 -6.02 -18.61
C ALA A 113 4.73 -4.80 -19.09
N GLU A 114 4.66 -3.72 -18.28
CA GLU A 114 3.88 -2.51 -18.57
C GLU A 114 2.39 -2.79 -18.82
N ARG A 115 1.87 -3.94 -18.34
CA ARG A 115 0.46 -4.33 -18.46
C ARG A 115 -0.43 -3.67 -17.42
N LEU A 116 0.15 -3.10 -16.36
CA LEU A 116 -0.56 -2.33 -15.35
C LEU A 116 -0.28 -0.84 -15.53
N THR A 117 -1.22 -0.13 -16.15
CA THR A 117 -1.23 1.33 -16.12
C THR A 117 -2.04 1.79 -14.92
N VAL A 118 -1.41 2.53 -14.01
CA VAL A 118 -2.11 3.12 -12.86
C VAL A 118 -2.63 4.49 -13.30
N PRO A 119 -3.95 4.70 -13.39
CA PRO A 119 -4.47 6.03 -13.63
C PRO A 119 -4.02 6.99 -12.53
N ILE A 120 -3.81 8.26 -12.90
CA ILE A 120 -3.43 9.32 -11.97
C ILE A 120 -4.63 10.27 -11.83
N CYS A 121 -5.06 10.54 -10.60
CA CYS A 121 -6.09 11.53 -10.33
C CYS A 121 -5.56 12.96 -10.47
N CYS A 122 -6.41 13.83 -11.01
CA CYS A 122 -6.24 15.26 -10.85
C CYS A 122 -6.40 15.64 -9.37
N HIS A 123 -5.43 16.39 -8.83
CA HIS A 123 -5.44 16.86 -7.43
C HIS A 123 -6.44 17.99 -7.19
N ASN A 124 -6.99 18.59 -8.25
CA ASN A 124 -8.16 19.43 -8.09
C ASN A 124 -9.36 18.56 -7.72
N HIS A 125 -9.76 18.57 -6.45
CA HIS A 125 -10.86 17.78 -5.91
C HIS A 125 -12.22 18.05 -6.58
N GLU A 126 -12.39 19.21 -7.21
CA GLU A 126 -13.58 19.52 -8.01
C GLU A 126 -13.57 18.84 -9.38
N CYS A 127 -12.41 18.41 -9.87
CA CYS A 127 -12.28 17.80 -11.20
C CYS A 127 -12.68 16.32 -11.20
N GLY A 128 -12.23 15.54 -10.22
CA GLY A 128 -12.48 14.08 -10.14
C GLY A 128 -11.86 13.23 -11.26
N GLY A 129 -11.28 13.85 -12.30
CA GLY A 129 -10.79 13.14 -13.48
C GLY A 129 -9.56 12.26 -13.19
N THR A 130 -9.52 11.12 -13.86
CA THR A 130 -8.39 10.19 -13.90
C THR A 130 -7.76 10.19 -15.29
N PHE A 131 -6.43 10.14 -15.34
CA PHE A 131 -5.66 10.35 -16.57
C PHE A 131 -4.48 9.40 -16.65
N HIS A 132 -4.01 9.11 -17.87
CA HIS A 132 -2.73 8.45 -18.04
C HIS A 132 -1.58 9.42 -17.69
N LYS A 133 -0.43 8.85 -17.32
CA LYS A 133 0.75 9.62 -16.91
C LYS A 133 1.21 10.66 -17.95
N GLN A 134 1.01 10.36 -19.23
CA GLN A 134 1.38 11.23 -20.36
C GLN A 134 0.42 12.41 -20.54
N GLU A 135 -0.79 12.32 -20.00
CA GLU A 135 -1.86 13.31 -20.19
C GLU A 135 -1.94 14.32 -19.03
N ILE A 136 -1.25 14.05 -17.93
CA ILE A 136 -1.33 14.84 -16.70
C ILE A 136 -0.03 15.61 -16.45
N LYS A 137 -0.17 16.82 -15.89
CA LYS A 137 0.94 17.72 -15.58
C LYS A 137 1.29 17.61 -14.10
N VAL A 138 2.57 17.64 -13.77
CA VAL A 138 3.03 17.66 -12.38
C VAL A 138 3.29 19.11 -11.92
N CYS A 139 3.00 19.41 -10.65
CA CYS A 139 3.37 20.67 -10.03
C CYS A 139 4.90 20.82 -10.03
N SER A 140 5.43 21.86 -10.66
CA SER A 140 6.88 22.11 -10.70
C SER A 140 7.48 22.48 -9.34
N GLY A 141 6.65 22.93 -8.39
CA GLY A 141 7.09 23.26 -7.03
C GLY A 141 7.36 22.01 -6.19
N CYS A 142 6.31 21.22 -5.95
CA CYS A 142 6.40 20.06 -5.06
C CYS A 142 6.69 18.72 -5.75
N THR A 143 6.49 18.63 -7.07
CA THR A 143 6.59 17.40 -7.88
C THR A 143 5.70 16.22 -7.41
N ILE A 144 4.74 16.48 -6.51
CA ILE A 144 3.85 15.48 -5.92
C ILE A 144 2.43 15.63 -6.47
N ALA A 145 1.93 16.87 -6.64
CA ALA A 145 0.58 17.10 -7.12
C ALA A 145 0.49 17.02 -8.65
N TYR A 146 -0.57 16.38 -9.15
CA TYR A 146 -0.82 16.17 -10.58
C TYR A 146 -2.12 16.84 -11.02
N TYR A 147 -2.14 17.47 -12.19
CA TYR A 147 -3.26 18.22 -12.72
C TYR A 147 -3.45 17.99 -14.21
N CYS A 148 -4.69 17.77 -14.66
CA CYS A 148 -5.00 17.62 -16.08
C CYS A 148 -4.81 18.92 -16.88
N SER A 149 -4.87 20.07 -16.19
CA SER A 149 -4.80 21.39 -16.82
C SER A 149 -4.22 22.45 -15.87
N LYS A 150 -3.75 23.56 -16.47
CA LYS A 150 -3.32 24.74 -15.70
C LYS A 150 -4.47 25.36 -14.90
N ALA A 151 -5.70 25.27 -15.41
CA ALA A 151 -6.89 25.74 -14.71
C ALA A 151 -7.10 24.94 -13.41
N CYS A 152 -7.06 23.60 -13.47
CA CYS A 152 -7.16 22.76 -12.28
C CYS A 152 -6.03 23.02 -11.27
N GLN A 153 -4.79 23.24 -11.74
CA GLN A 153 -3.69 23.63 -10.87
C GLN A 153 -3.97 24.97 -10.16
N GLN A 154 -4.50 25.97 -10.88
CA GLN A 154 -4.83 27.28 -10.30
C GLN A 154 -5.95 27.19 -9.28
N THR A 155 -7.00 26.40 -9.56
CA THR A 155 -8.10 26.15 -8.62
C THR A 155 -7.57 25.53 -7.32
N ASP A 156 -6.80 24.44 -7.40
CA ASP A 156 -6.23 23.80 -6.21
C ASP A 156 -5.19 24.69 -5.51
N TRP A 157 -4.44 25.52 -6.25
CA TRP A 157 -3.51 26.52 -5.69
C TRP A 157 -4.22 27.50 -4.77
N LEU A 158 -5.37 28.02 -5.20
CA LEU A 158 -6.20 28.95 -4.42
C LEU A 158 -6.94 28.23 -3.28
N ALA A 159 -7.35 26.98 -3.48
CA ALA A 159 -7.95 26.11 -2.46
C ALA A 159 -6.95 25.61 -1.40
N GLY A 160 -5.74 26.15 -1.37
CA GLY A 160 -4.77 25.92 -0.29
C GLY A 160 -3.48 25.23 -0.71
N HIS A 161 -3.31 24.76 -1.97
CA HIS A 161 -2.10 24.02 -2.34
C HIS A 161 -0.85 24.87 -2.13
N ARG A 162 -0.99 26.18 -2.32
CA ARG A 162 0.04 27.17 -2.01
C ARG A 162 0.65 27.04 -0.61
N GLN A 163 -0.16 26.72 0.40
CA GLN A 163 0.26 26.76 1.80
C GLN A 163 1.23 25.62 2.14
N PHE A 164 1.04 24.45 1.55
CA PHE A 164 1.85 23.26 1.83
C PHE A 164 2.70 22.80 0.64
N CYS A 165 2.61 23.44 -0.53
CA CYS A 165 3.46 23.12 -1.69
C CYS A 165 4.95 23.12 -1.33
N THR A 166 5.40 24.12 -0.56
CA THR A 166 6.79 24.21 -0.09
C THR A 166 7.15 23.07 0.86
N HIS A 167 6.27 22.73 1.79
CA HIS A 167 6.48 21.61 2.71
C HIS A 167 6.60 20.28 1.94
N LEU A 168 5.72 20.05 0.96
CA LEU A 168 5.78 18.89 0.08
C LEU A 168 7.07 18.86 -0.76
N SER A 169 7.53 20.02 -1.24
CA SER A 169 8.79 20.11 -1.99
C SER A 169 10.01 19.79 -1.12
N TRP A 170 9.91 20.02 0.19
CA TRP A 170 10.99 19.70 1.11
C TRP A 170 11.08 18.19 1.31
N HIS A 171 9.95 17.53 1.55
CA HIS A 171 9.89 16.07 1.59
C HIS A 171 10.39 15.46 0.28
N SER A 172 9.92 15.95 -0.87
CA SER A 172 10.40 15.40 -2.16
C SER A 172 11.90 15.57 -2.39
N ARG A 173 12.56 16.57 -1.78
CA ARG A 173 14.00 16.80 -1.92
C ARG A 173 14.83 16.09 -0.85
N VAL A 174 14.37 16.08 0.40
CA VAL A 174 15.04 15.40 1.52
C VAL A 174 14.92 13.89 1.38
N ASP A 175 13.76 13.40 0.97
CA ASP A 175 13.53 12.01 0.57
C ASP A 175 14.24 11.65 -0.74
N CYS A 176 14.95 12.58 -1.38
CA CYS A 176 15.83 12.33 -2.53
C CYS A 176 17.32 12.48 -2.20
N HIS A 177 17.71 12.77 -0.94
CA HIS A 177 19.11 12.69 -0.59
C HIS A 177 19.54 11.22 -0.69
N PRO A 178 20.59 10.86 -1.45
CA PRO A 178 20.97 9.46 -1.69
C PRO A 178 21.22 8.65 -0.42
N GLU A 179 21.60 9.33 0.66
CA GLU A 179 21.88 8.72 1.96
C GLU A 179 20.63 8.52 2.83
N HIS A 180 19.52 9.17 2.50
CA HIS A 180 18.30 9.19 3.32
C HIS A 180 17.03 8.78 2.57
N SER A 181 17.04 8.72 1.24
CA SER A 181 15.93 8.22 0.45
C SER A 181 15.81 6.69 0.60
N PRO A 182 14.83 6.19 1.36
CA PRO A 182 14.69 4.77 1.56
C PRO A 182 13.88 4.12 0.42
N MET A 183 13.53 4.83 -0.64
CA MET A 183 12.71 4.28 -1.73
C MET A 183 13.13 4.88 -3.06
N THR A 184 13.48 4.02 -4.02
CA THR A 184 13.76 4.47 -5.38
C THR A 184 12.47 4.94 -6.06
N ALA A 185 12.58 5.77 -7.11
CA ALA A 185 11.42 6.14 -7.93
C ALA A 185 10.68 4.90 -8.49
N ARG A 186 11.41 3.81 -8.74
CA ARG A 186 10.85 2.53 -9.18
C ARG A 186 10.07 1.82 -8.07
N ASP A 187 10.57 1.85 -6.83
CA ASP A 187 9.84 1.32 -5.67
C ASP A 187 8.55 2.08 -5.43
N ASN A 188 8.59 3.41 -5.49
CA ASN A 188 7.40 4.23 -5.33
C ASN A 188 6.37 3.95 -6.43
N SER A 189 6.81 3.91 -7.69
CA SER A 189 5.93 3.58 -8.82
C SER A 189 5.31 2.19 -8.69
N PHE A 190 6.08 1.19 -8.23
CA PHE A 190 5.56 -0.16 -7.99
C PHE A 190 4.57 -0.20 -6.82
N LEU A 191 4.85 0.52 -5.72
CA LEU A 191 3.93 0.62 -4.58
C LEU A 191 2.57 1.20 -5.02
N HIS A 192 2.56 2.24 -5.86
CA HIS A 192 1.33 2.75 -6.46
C HIS A 192 0.58 1.68 -7.26
N THR A 193 1.29 0.89 -8.07
CA THR A 193 0.71 -0.23 -8.83
C THR A 193 0.13 -1.30 -7.91
N LEU A 194 0.84 -1.63 -6.83
CA LEU A 194 0.38 -2.61 -5.85
C LEU A 194 -0.88 -2.15 -5.11
N LEU A 195 -0.92 -0.89 -4.69
CA LEU A 195 -2.10 -0.30 -4.06
C LEU A 195 -3.32 -0.30 -4.99
N TYR A 196 -3.08 0.06 -6.25
CA TYR A 196 -4.14 0.04 -7.24
C TYR A 196 -4.64 -1.39 -7.50
N TRP A 197 -3.74 -2.36 -7.55
CA TRP A 197 -4.09 -3.78 -7.65
C TRP A 197 -4.97 -4.23 -6.48
N GLU A 198 -4.56 -3.95 -5.24
CA GLU A 198 -5.31 -4.26 -4.02
C GLU A 198 -6.68 -3.58 -3.98
N PHE A 199 -6.73 -2.31 -4.39
CA PHE A 199 -7.99 -1.57 -4.50
C PHE A 199 -8.95 -2.25 -5.50
N ARG A 200 -8.44 -2.64 -6.68
CA ARG A 200 -9.25 -3.25 -7.74
C ARG A 200 -9.73 -4.65 -7.35
N SER A 201 -8.85 -5.49 -6.80
CA SER A 201 -9.19 -6.85 -6.41
C SER A 201 -10.21 -6.90 -5.26
N ARG A 202 -10.26 -5.85 -4.43
CA ARG A 202 -11.12 -5.77 -3.23
C ARG A 202 -12.15 -4.65 -3.30
N GLN A 203 -12.45 -4.18 -4.50
CA GLN A 203 -13.35 -3.04 -4.73
C GLN A 203 -14.71 -3.22 -4.05
N LYS A 204 -15.29 -4.44 -4.13
CA LYS A 204 -16.55 -4.80 -3.45
C LYS A 204 -16.44 -4.67 -1.93
N GLU A 205 -15.41 -5.26 -1.33
CA GLU A 205 -15.21 -5.25 0.13
C GLU A 205 -15.05 -3.81 0.65
N ILE A 206 -14.26 -3.01 -0.06
CA ILE A 206 -14.06 -1.58 0.22
C ILE A 206 -15.39 -0.83 0.21
N ALA A 207 -16.19 -1.02 -0.85
CA ALA A 207 -17.50 -0.40 -1.00
C ALA A 207 -18.44 -0.71 0.18
N LEU A 208 -18.50 -1.98 0.57
CA LEU A 208 -19.29 -2.42 1.72
C LEU A 208 -18.73 -1.86 3.03
N GLY A 209 -17.41 -1.71 3.15
CA GLY A 209 -16.76 -1.01 4.25
C GLY A 209 -17.24 0.44 4.38
N TYR A 210 -17.27 1.18 3.29
CA TYR A 210 -17.80 2.56 3.27
C TYR A 210 -19.27 2.64 3.65
N LEU A 211 -20.13 1.75 3.11
CA LEU A 211 -21.55 1.73 3.47
C LEU A 211 -21.75 1.49 4.97
N ARG A 212 -21.06 0.48 5.54
CA ARG A 212 -21.10 0.18 6.97
C ARG A 212 -20.66 1.38 7.80
N PHE A 213 -19.56 2.02 7.41
CA PHE A 213 -19.07 3.21 8.08
C PHE A 213 -20.11 4.34 8.06
N MET A 214 -20.67 4.66 6.89
CA MET A 214 -21.65 5.74 6.76
C MET A 214 -22.97 5.46 7.48
N GLN A 215 -23.39 4.20 7.55
CA GLN A 215 -24.57 3.82 8.31
C GLN A 215 -24.37 4.04 9.80
N ASN A 216 -23.20 3.69 10.31
CA ASN A 216 -22.86 3.82 11.73
C ASN A 216 -22.49 5.26 12.12
N GLN A 217 -21.88 6.01 11.20
CA GLN A 217 -21.30 7.33 11.43
C GLN A 217 -21.64 8.32 10.29
N PRO A 218 -22.93 8.64 10.08
CA PRO A 218 -23.39 9.37 8.88
C PRO A 218 -22.83 10.79 8.74
N ASN A 219 -22.45 11.41 9.86
CA ASN A 219 -21.90 12.76 9.90
C ASN A 219 -20.37 12.81 9.79
N LYS A 220 -19.71 11.65 9.77
CA LYS A 220 -18.24 11.57 9.72
C LYS A 220 -17.74 11.31 8.31
N THR A 221 -16.51 11.70 8.04
CA THR A 221 -15.84 11.46 6.76
C THR A 221 -14.98 10.20 6.87
N PRO A 222 -15.28 9.14 6.10
CA PRO A 222 -14.46 7.94 6.10
C PRO A 222 -13.13 8.17 5.40
N TYR A 223 -12.09 7.48 5.88
CA TYR A 223 -10.83 7.27 5.17
C TYR A 223 -10.54 5.77 5.00
N MET A 224 -9.68 5.44 4.03
CA MET A 224 -9.23 4.07 3.76
C MET A 224 -7.76 3.91 4.13
N LEU A 225 -7.45 2.87 4.89
CA LEU A 225 -6.10 2.47 5.26
C LEU A 225 -5.71 1.18 4.55
N PHE A 226 -4.57 1.20 3.85
CA PHE A 226 -3.90 -0.01 3.36
C PHE A 226 -2.74 -0.35 4.28
N ASP A 227 -2.82 -1.50 4.94
CA ASP A 227 -1.83 -1.98 5.91
C ASP A 227 -1.13 -3.24 5.40
N PHE A 228 0.16 -3.10 5.08
CA PHE A 228 1.02 -4.20 4.62
C PHE A 228 1.96 -4.74 5.72
N ARG A 229 1.79 -4.34 6.98
CA ARG A 229 2.69 -4.71 8.09
C ARG A 229 2.83 -6.23 8.25
N HIS A 230 1.81 -6.98 7.87
CA HIS A 230 1.75 -8.43 8.02
C HIS A 230 1.76 -9.18 6.67
N GLY A 231 2.24 -8.53 5.60
CA GLY A 231 2.36 -9.10 4.26
C GLY A 231 1.08 -9.05 3.44
N VAL A 232 0.02 -9.72 3.92
CA VAL A 232 -1.31 -9.59 3.33
C VAL A 232 -1.81 -8.18 3.61
N CYS A 233 -2.26 -7.48 2.56
CA CYS A 233 -2.84 -6.16 2.74
C CYS A 233 -4.11 -6.27 3.59
N GLN A 234 -4.16 -5.57 4.70
CA GLN A 234 -5.40 -5.35 5.44
C GLN A 234 -5.96 -4.00 5.01
N ILE A 235 -7.24 -3.96 4.62
CA ILE A 235 -7.91 -2.74 4.23
C ILE A 235 -8.93 -2.41 5.31
N GLN A 236 -8.84 -1.19 5.85
CA GLN A 236 -9.72 -0.69 6.90
C GLN A 236 -10.36 0.61 6.44
N ILE A 237 -11.64 0.81 6.81
CA ILE A 237 -12.37 2.05 6.59
C ILE A 237 -12.70 2.62 7.96
N ASP A 238 -12.19 3.82 8.27
CA ASP A 238 -12.28 4.39 9.61
C ASP A 238 -12.43 5.93 9.59
N GLU A 239 -12.42 6.58 10.75
CA GLU A 239 -12.59 8.03 10.93
C GLU A 239 -11.29 8.81 11.17
N ILE A 240 -11.22 10.03 10.63
CA ILE A 240 -9.98 10.82 10.66
C ILE A 240 -9.53 11.20 12.09
N GLU A 241 -10.42 11.25 13.09
CA GLU A 241 -10.04 11.68 14.45
C GLU A 241 -8.99 10.77 15.13
N GLU A 242 -8.83 9.51 14.70
CA GLU A 242 -7.75 8.65 15.20
C GLU A 242 -6.35 8.97 14.61
N LEU A 243 -6.27 9.83 13.58
CA LEU A 243 -4.99 10.21 12.94
C LEU A 243 -4.07 11.04 13.82
N ASP A 244 -4.62 11.79 14.80
CA ASP A 244 -3.79 12.61 15.70
C ASP A 244 -2.79 11.77 16.50
N SER A 245 -3.04 10.46 16.63
CA SER A 245 -2.13 9.50 17.24
C SER A 245 -1.07 8.93 16.28
N VAL A 246 -1.26 9.10 14.96
CA VAL A 246 -0.47 8.43 13.91
C VAL A 246 0.37 9.43 13.10
N LEU A 247 -0.14 10.64 12.89
CA LEU A 247 0.45 11.68 12.04
C LEU A 247 0.85 12.92 12.84
N THR A 248 1.81 13.68 12.33
CA THR A 248 2.10 15.01 12.88
C THR A 248 0.90 15.96 12.67
N PRO A 249 0.64 16.91 13.59
CA PRO A 249 -0.52 17.83 13.50
C PRO A 249 -0.63 18.56 12.16
N VAL A 250 0.51 18.92 11.56
CA VAL A 250 0.59 19.61 10.25
C VAL A 250 0.07 18.73 9.10
N ALA A 251 0.29 17.41 9.18
CA ALA A 251 -0.18 16.47 8.19
C ALA A 251 -1.69 16.17 8.36
N VAL A 252 -2.19 16.16 9.59
CA VAL A 252 -3.62 15.97 9.88
C VAL A 252 -4.46 17.14 9.40
N GLU A 253 -4.08 18.38 9.72
CA GLU A 253 -4.82 19.58 9.30
C GLU A 253 -4.98 19.67 7.78
N ALA A 254 -3.91 19.39 7.03
CA ALA A 254 -3.94 19.41 5.57
C ALA A 254 -4.78 18.28 4.95
N VAL A 255 -4.89 17.12 5.63
CA VAL A 255 -5.72 15.98 5.19
C VAL A 255 -7.20 16.24 5.49
N VAL A 256 -7.50 16.77 6.67
CA VAL A 256 -8.86 17.09 7.14
C VAL A 256 -9.49 18.22 6.33
N GLU A 257 -8.81 19.35 6.15
CA GLU A 257 -9.37 20.53 5.46
C GLU A 257 -9.69 20.26 3.97
N ARG A 258 -9.03 19.27 3.37
CA ARG A 258 -9.14 18.94 1.95
C ARG A 258 -10.05 17.74 1.67
N GLY A 259 -10.52 17.06 2.72
CA GLY A 259 -11.24 15.80 2.59
C GLY A 259 -10.41 14.74 1.88
N GLU A 260 -9.10 14.69 2.09
CA GLU A 260 -8.20 13.67 1.57
C GLU A 260 -8.41 12.36 2.36
N ARG A 261 -8.63 11.23 1.68
CA ARG A 261 -9.32 10.07 2.28
C ARG A 261 -8.50 8.78 2.36
N ILE A 262 -7.19 8.81 2.11
CA ILE A 262 -6.41 7.57 2.00
C ILE A 262 -5.05 7.76 2.67
N LEU A 263 -4.74 6.86 3.60
CA LEU A 263 -3.48 6.84 4.36
C LEU A 263 -2.82 5.48 4.21
N PHE A 264 -1.49 5.49 4.28
CA PHE A 264 -0.66 4.30 4.16
C PHE A 264 0.14 4.11 5.43
N ASN A 265 0.09 2.91 6.01
CA ASN A 265 1.01 2.53 7.06
C ASN A 265 2.00 1.52 6.49
N VAL A 266 3.15 2.01 6.03
CA VAL A 266 4.26 1.17 5.58
C VAL A 266 5.29 1.09 6.70
N THR A 267 5.11 0.08 7.56
CA THR A 267 6.04 -0.44 8.60
C THR A 267 6.04 0.19 10.00
N ARG A 268 6.17 -0.70 11.01
CA ARG A 268 6.29 -0.40 12.43
C ARG A 268 7.76 -0.12 12.79
N GLY A 269 8.07 1.06 13.32
CA GLY A 269 9.39 1.39 13.84
C GLY A 269 9.61 2.87 14.08
N SER A 270 8.83 3.46 15.01
CA SER A 270 9.06 4.64 15.86
C SER A 270 9.79 5.91 15.37
N GLU A 271 10.25 6.01 14.13
CA GLU A 271 10.98 7.18 13.61
C GLU A 271 10.62 7.53 12.15
N TYR A 272 9.84 6.69 11.47
CA TYR A 272 9.16 7.03 10.21
C TYR A 272 7.69 7.35 10.49
N HIS A 273 7.46 8.36 11.30
CA HIS A 273 6.27 9.18 11.14
C HIS A 273 6.52 10.04 9.90
N ASP A 274 5.51 10.27 9.05
CA ASP A 274 5.55 11.29 7.98
C ASP A 274 6.20 10.95 6.63
N ILE A 275 6.19 9.68 6.18
CA ILE A 275 5.96 9.49 4.74
C ILE A 275 4.48 9.11 4.62
N ILE A 276 3.64 10.13 4.52
CA ILE A 276 2.38 10.01 3.78
C ILE A 276 2.80 10.27 2.35
N PRO A 277 3.25 9.26 1.58
CA PRO A 277 3.14 9.46 0.16
C PRO A 277 1.64 9.66 -0.05
N ARG A 278 1.23 10.83 -0.55
CA ARG A 278 -0.14 11.06 -1.01
C ARG A 278 -0.32 10.18 -2.26
N LEU A 279 -0.34 8.87 -2.05
CA LEU A 279 -0.65 7.87 -3.05
C LEU A 279 -2.17 7.93 -3.08
N PHE A 280 -2.71 8.75 -3.96
CA PHE A 280 -4.09 8.55 -4.31
C PHE A 280 -4.10 7.27 -5.16
N PRO A 281 -4.62 6.13 -4.69
CA PRO A 281 -5.16 5.20 -5.66
C PRO A 281 -6.14 6.04 -6.52
N PRO A 282 -6.23 5.76 -7.82
CA PRO A 282 -7.07 6.50 -8.75
C PRO A 282 -8.56 6.57 -8.39
N PHE A 283 -8.95 5.96 -7.28
CA PHE A 283 -10.24 6.07 -6.66
C PHE A 283 -10.12 6.75 -5.30
N VAL A 284 -10.04 8.08 -5.32
CA VAL A 284 -10.58 8.84 -4.21
C VAL A 284 -12.08 8.87 -4.45
N PRO A 285 -12.92 8.29 -3.59
CA PRO A 285 -14.35 8.44 -3.74
C PRO A 285 -14.64 9.94 -3.81
N ASP A 286 -15.17 10.42 -4.92
CA ASP A 286 -15.44 11.83 -5.10
C ASP A 286 -16.70 12.25 -4.30
N ARG A 287 -17.09 13.51 -4.42
CA ARG A 287 -18.26 14.03 -3.70
C ARG A 287 -19.56 13.36 -4.18
N GLU A 288 -19.65 13.03 -5.46
CA GLU A 288 -20.83 12.40 -6.06
C GLU A 288 -20.96 10.95 -5.62
N PHE A 289 -19.86 10.20 -5.66
CA PHE A 289 -19.77 8.84 -5.15
C PHE A 289 -20.17 8.77 -3.67
N LEU A 290 -19.60 9.64 -2.82
CA LEU A 290 -19.99 9.65 -1.41
C LEU A 290 -21.46 10.07 -1.21
N ALA A 291 -21.97 11.02 -2.02
CA ALA A 291 -23.38 11.39 -1.96
C ALA A 291 -24.29 10.23 -2.36
N GLY A 292 -23.90 9.46 -3.39
CA GLY A 292 -24.55 8.23 -3.81
C GLY A 292 -24.53 7.17 -2.71
N LEU A 293 -23.37 6.93 -2.09
CA LEU A 293 -23.25 6.02 -0.96
C LEU A 293 -24.09 6.45 0.25
N ARG A 294 -24.11 7.75 0.57
CA ARG A 294 -24.96 8.29 1.66
C ARG A 294 -26.45 8.09 1.36
N THR A 295 -26.85 8.27 0.11
CA THR A 295 -28.23 8.05 -0.32
C THR A 295 -28.61 6.57 -0.18
N ILE A 296 -27.71 5.66 -0.59
CA ILE A 296 -27.89 4.22 -0.41
C ILE A 296 -27.98 3.89 1.09
N ALA A 297 -27.00 4.34 1.89
CA ALA A 297 -26.93 4.08 3.32
C ALA A 297 -28.16 4.61 4.08
N ALA A 298 -28.69 5.77 3.71
CA ALA A 298 -29.89 6.34 4.32
C ALA A 298 -31.16 5.52 4.03
N GLY A 299 -31.19 4.75 2.94
CA GLY A 299 -32.28 3.83 2.62
C GLY A 299 -32.18 2.47 3.32
N MET A 300 -31.07 2.19 4.01
CA MET A 300 -30.82 0.89 4.62
C MET A 300 -31.54 0.74 5.98
N PRO A 301 -32.05 -0.47 6.31
CA PRO A 301 -32.54 -0.76 7.66
C PRO A 301 -31.41 -0.60 8.69
N SER A 302 -31.69 0.03 9.82
CA SER A 302 -30.73 0.10 10.94
C SER A 302 -30.29 -1.30 11.37
N GLY A 303 -28.97 -1.53 11.44
CA GLY A 303 -28.42 -2.83 11.80
C GLY A 303 -28.48 -3.87 10.69
N ALA A 304 -28.52 -3.43 9.43
CA ALA A 304 -28.47 -4.32 8.28
C ALA A 304 -27.27 -5.27 8.35
N GLY A 305 -27.54 -6.58 8.30
CA GLY A 305 -26.50 -7.61 8.26
C GLY A 305 -25.74 -7.61 6.93
N GLU A 306 -24.65 -8.36 6.88
CA GLU A 306 -23.79 -8.48 5.69
C GLU A 306 -24.58 -8.94 4.44
N GLU A 307 -25.49 -9.90 4.60
CA GLU A 307 -26.36 -10.39 3.52
C GLU A 307 -27.30 -9.29 2.96
N GLN A 308 -27.73 -8.34 3.79
CA GLN A 308 -28.56 -7.22 3.35
C GLN A 308 -27.72 -6.15 2.65
N LEU A 309 -26.48 -5.93 3.09
CA LEU A 309 -25.53 -5.03 2.42
C LEU A 309 -25.19 -5.52 1.01
N GLU A 310 -25.11 -6.84 0.80
CA GLU A 310 -24.85 -7.41 -0.53
C GLU A 310 -25.94 -7.08 -1.55
N GLN A 311 -27.19 -6.86 -1.13
CA GLN A 311 -28.29 -6.46 -2.03
C GLN A 311 -28.05 -5.09 -2.67
N TYR A 312 -27.30 -4.21 -1.99
CA TYR A 312 -26.92 -2.90 -2.50
C TYR A 312 -25.62 -2.93 -3.30
N CYS A 313 -24.89 -4.06 -3.29
CA CYS A 313 -23.61 -4.20 -3.99
C CYS A 313 -23.71 -3.82 -5.48
N PRO A 314 -24.72 -4.24 -6.28
CA PRO A 314 -24.81 -3.83 -7.68
C PRO A 314 -24.94 -2.31 -7.85
N ALA A 315 -25.67 -1.63 -6.95
CA ALA A 315 -25.80 -0.17 -7.00
C ALA A 315 -24.48 0.52 -6.66
N VAL A 316 -23.76 0.02 -5.66
CA VAL A 316 -22.45 0.56 -5.30
C VAL A 316 -21.42 0.27 -6.39
N MET A 317 -21.37 -0.93 -6.94
CA MET A 317 -20.42 -1.27 -8.00
C MET A 317 -20.66 -0.41 -9.24
N ARG A 318 -21.91 -0.10 -9.61
CA ARG A 318 -22.20 0.88 -10.67
C ARG A 318 -21.62 2.27 -10.38
N LEU A 319 -21.64 2.71 -9.11
CA LEU A 319 -20.99 3.96 -8.71
C LEU A 319 -19.47 3.88 -8.82
N MET A 320 -18.87 2.70 -8.70
CA MET A 320 -17.42 2.50 -8.84
C MET A 320 -16.96 2.12 -10.26
N GLU A 321 -17.85 1.64 -11.12
CA GLU A 321 -17.61 1.26 -12.52
C GLU A 321 -17.44 2.46 -13.45
N GLY A 322 -17.80 3.67 -13.01
CA GLY A 322 -17.40 4.91 -13.69
C GLY A 322 -15.89 5.16 -13.71
N ALA A 323 -15.10 4.34 -13.00
CA ALA A 323 -13.64 4.35 -13.09
C ALA A 323 -13.18 3.70 -14.42
N PRO A 324 -12.16 4.26 -15.11
CA PRO A 324 -11.68 3.72 -16.37
C PRO A 324 -11.33 2.23 -16.24
N GLN A 325 -11.91 1.41 -17.12
CA GLN A 325 -11.61 0.00 -17.20
C GLN A 325 -10.21 -0.18 -17.80
N ILE A 326 -9.37 -0.97 -17.13
CA ILE A 326 -8.15 -1.49 -17.75
C ILE A 326 -8.60 -2.64 -18.63
N ASP A 327 -8.31 -2.53 -19.93
CA ASP A 327 -8.18 -3.72 -20.77
C ASP A 327 -7.04 -4.55 -20.17
N ALA A 328 -7.39 -5.44 -19.25
CA ALA A 328 -6.53 -6.57 -18.95
C ALA A 328 -6.54 -7.36 -20.25
N GLY A 329 -5.56 -7.08 -21.13
CA GLY A 329 -5.42 -7.76 -22.40
C GLY A 329 -5.63 -9.24 -22.14
N GLY A 330 -6.73 -9.77 -22.68
CA GLY A 330 -7.12 -11.14 -22.48
C GLY A 330 -6.03 -12.02 -23.06
N ASP A 331 -5.14 -12.50 -22.20
CA ASP A 331 -4.35 -13.68 -22.49
C ASP A 331 -5.32 -14.86 -22.37
N ASP A 332 -5.92 -15.23 -23.50
CA ASP A 332 -6.35 -16.60 -23.74
C ASP A 332 -5.12 -17.50 -23.56
N MET A 333 -4.87 -17.94 -22.32
CA MET A 333 -4.03 -19.10 -22.04
C MET A 333 -4.88 -20.36 -22.29
N GLU A 334 -4.95 -20.79 -23.55
CA GLU A 334 -5.17 -22.19 -23.91
C GLU A 334 -3.88 -23.00 -23.79
#